data_AF-A0A2V6AQY6-F1
#
_entry.id   AF-A0A2V6AQY6-F1
#
_cell.length_a   1.000
_cell.length_b   1.000
_cell.length_c   1.000
_cell.angle_alpha   90.00
_cell.angle_beta   90.00
_cell.angle_gamma   90.00
#
_symmetry.space_group_name_H-M   'P 1'
#
loop_
_entity.id
_entity.type
_entity.pdbx_description
1 polymer ?
#
loop_
_entity_poly.entity_id
_entity_poly.type
_entity_poly.pdbx_seq_one_letter_code
_entity_poly.pdbx_strand_id
1 'polypeptide(L)'
;MSAKTAEKTVEDKVTAARNKNLDLAIQQIAKDYGDGAIMRLGDEKIVDIDVIPTGNILIDRALGVGGFPRGRVVEVFGPESSGKTTLTLTVIAQAQKRGGLAAFIDVEHALDPQYAKKLGVNLD
;
A
#
# COMPACT_ATOMS: atom_id res chain seq x y z
N MET A 1 47.33 -25.16 -14.67
CA MET A 1 45.88 -24.97 -14.96
C MET A 1 44.95 -25.89 -14.16
N SER A 2 45.42 -26.94 -13.47
CA SER A 2 44.54 -27.89 -12.77
C SER A 2 43.99 -27.41 -11.40
N ALA A 3 44.79 -26.69 -10.61
CA ALA A 3 44.41 -26.25 -9.25
C ALA A 3 43.27 -25.21 -9.22
N LYS A 4 43.29 -24.22 -10.13
CA LYS A 4 42.25 -23.18 -10.25
C LYS A 4 40.86 -23.72 -10.58
N THR A 5 40.79 -24.88 -11.24
CA THR A 5 39.53 -25.51 -11.64
C THR A 5 38.92 -26.29 -10.47
N ALA A 6 39.77 -26.91 -9.63
CA ALA A 6 39.34 -27.61 -8.43
C ALA A 6 38.80 -26.65 -7.36
N GLU A 7 39.46 -25.51 -7.12
CA GLU A 7 38.98 -24.47 -6.18
C GLU A 7 37.62 -23.91 -6.59
N LYS A 8 37.45 -23.57 -7.88
CA LYS A 8 36.17 -23.07 -8.42
C LYS A 8 35.02 -24.06 -8.23
N THR A 9 35.29 -25.36 -8.38
CA THR A 9 34.30 -26.43 -8.22
C THR A 9 33.85 -26.61 -6.77
N VAL A 10 34.72 -26.31 -5.79
CA VAL A 10 34.37 -26.35 -4.36
C VAL A 10 33.56 -25.10 -3.97
N GLU A 11 33.96 -23.94 -4.47
CA GLU A 11 33.24 -22.66 -4.27
C GLU A 11 31.81 -22.71 -4.82
N ASP A 12 31.63 -23.29 -6.01
CA ASP A 12 30.32 -23.47 -6.63
C ASP A 12 29.41 -24.41 -5.81
N LYS A 13 29.97 -25.49 -5.23
CA LYS A 13 29.22 -26.41 -4.35
C LYS A 13 28.81 -25.75 -3.03
N VAL A 14 29.69 -24.95 -2.43
CA VAL A 14 29.38 -24.22 -1.19
C VAL A 14 28.29 -23.18 -1.44
N THR A 15 28.34 -22.49 -2.58
CA THR A 15 27.34 -21.50 -2.99
C THR A 15 25.98 -22.16 -3.25
N ALA A 16 25.96 -23.32 -3.92
CA ALA A 16 24.75 -24.10 -4.15
C ALA A 16 24.10 -24.59 -2.83
N ALA A 17 24.91 -25.09 -1.88
CA ALA A 17 24.42 -25.50 -0.57
C ALA A 17 23.85 -24.33 0.25
N ARG A 18 24.50 -23.16 0.18
CA ARG A 18 24.04 -21.93 0.82
C ARG A 18 22.69 -21.47 0.25
N ASN A 19 22.55 -21.47 -1.07
CA ASN A 19 21.29 -21.09 -1.73
C ASN A 19 20.15 -22.04 -1.36
N LYS A 20 20.42 -23.36 -1.33
CA LYS A 20 19.42 -24.35 -0.91
C LYS A 20 18.94 -24.14 0.53
N ASN A 21 19.86 -23.87 1.46
CA ASN A 21 19.50 -23.60 2.85
C ASN A 21 18.74 -22.28 3.00
N LEU A 22 19.10 -21.27 2.20
CA LEU A 22 18.39 -19.99 2.17
C LEU A 22 16.95 -20.17 1.68
N ASP A 23 16.74 -20.94 0.61
CA ASP A 23 15.39 -21.20 0.08
C ASP A 23 14.53 -22.00 1.08
N LEU A 24 15.11 -22.95 1.81
CA LEU A 24 14.41 -23.67 2.88
C LEU A 24 14.01 -22.75 4.04
N ALA A 25 14.90 -21.84 4.45
CA ALA A 25 14.59 -20.86 5.49
C ALA A 25 13.47 -19.90 5.06
N ILE A 26 13.51 -19.43 3.81
CA ILE A 26 12.45 -18.59 3.23
C ILE A 26 11.11 -19.33 3.22
N GLN A 27 11.08 -20.60 2.80
CA GLN A 27 9.87 -21.42 2.81
C GLN A 27 9.32 -21.65 4.23
N GLN A 28 10.20 -21.88 5.21
CA GLN A 28 9.80 -22.07 6.60
C GLN A 28 9.15 -20.79 7.16
N ILE A 29 9.75 -19.62 6.91
CA ILE A 29 9.18 -18.33 7.33
C ILE A 29 7.82 -18.08 6.67
N ALA A 30 7.69 -18.35 5.36
CA ALA A 30 6.40 -18.20 4.67
C ALA A 30 5.33 -19.15 5.23
N LYS A 31 5.70 -20.39 5.58
CA LYS A 31 4.78 -21.36 6.18
C LYS A 31 4.32 -20.95 7.57
N ASP A 32 5.23 -20.44 8.40
CA ASP A 32 4.95 -20.13 9.80
C ASP A 32 4.22 -18.78 9.97
N TYR A 33 4.48 -17.80 9.09
CA TYR A 33 3.99 -16.42 9.23
C TYR A 33 3.09 -15.94 8.08
N GLY A 34 2.85 -16.78 7.07
CA GLY A 34 1.99 -16.49 5.93
C GLY A 34 2.72 -15.99 4.68
N ASP A 35 2.03 -16.07 3.55
CA ASP A 35 2.53 -15.58 2.27
C ASP A 35 2.82 -14.06 2.34
N GLY A 36 4.04 -13.66 1.96
CA GLY A 36 4.50 -12.27 2.01
C GLY A 36 5.22 -11.85 3.30
N ALA A 37 5.33 -12.73 4.30
CA ALA A 37 6.13 -12.47 5.50
C ALA A 37 7.64 -12.29 5.21
N ILE A 38 8.13 -12.89 4.12
CA ILE A 38 9.47 -12.69 3.58
C ILE A 38 9.40 -12.73 2.05
N MET A 39 10.08 -11.79 1.40
CA MET A 39 10.10 -11.67 -0.06
C MET A 39 11.47 -11.15 -0.50
N ARG A 40 11.91 -11.51 -1.71
CA ARG A 40 13.10 -10.89 -2.27
C ARG A 40 12.71 -9.50 -2.79
N LEU A 41 13.56 -8.51 -2.57
CA LEU A 41 13.29 -7.11 -2.96
C LEU A 41 13.02 -6.95 -4.47
N GLY A 42 13.53 -7.87 -5.31
CA GLY A 42 13.31 -7.89 -6.76
C GLY A 42 12.25 -8.88 -7.24
N ASP A 43 11.56 -9.60 -6.34
CA ASP A 43 10.40 -10.39 -6.73
C ASP A 43 9.25 -9.40 -6.98
N GLU A 44 9.09 -8.97 -8.23
CA GLU A 44 7.99 -8.11 -8.70
C GLU A 44 6.66 -8.87 -8.63
N LYS A 45 6.15 -9.10 -7.43
CA LYS A 45 4.70 -9.18 -7.26
C LYS A 45 4.22 -7.74 -7.12
N ILE A 46 3.71 -7.18 -8.22
CA ILE A 46 2.82 -6.02 -8.16
C ILE A 46 1.66 -6.47 -7.28
N VAL A 47 1.73 -6.16 -5.98
CA VAL A 47 0.60 -6.41 -5.09
C VAL A 47 -0.48 -5.46 -5.58
N ASP A 48 -1.58 -6.03 -6.04
CA ASP A 48 -2.74 -5.26 -6.46
C ASP A 48 -3.30 -4.57 -5.21
N ILE A 49 -3.00 -3.27 -5.06
CA ILE A 49 -3.43 -2.48 -3.92
C ILE A 49 -4.79 -1.92 -4.28
N ASP A 50 -5.83 -2.34 -3.55
CA ASP A 50 -7.14 -1.73 -3.69
C ASP A 50 -7.09 -0.25 -3.30
N VAL A 51 -7.86 0.58 -4.02
CA VAL A 51 -7.82 2.03 -3.93
C VAL A 51 -9.22 2.63 -3.74
N ILE A 52 -9.27 3.74 -3.01
CA ILE A 52 -10.45 4.61 -2.89
C ILE A 52 -10.21 5.85 -3.76
N PRO A 53 -10.99 6.08 -4.83
CA PRO A 53 -10.87 7.29 -5.64
C PRO A 53 -11.05 8.54 -4.79
N THR A 54 -10.33 9.60 -5.13
CA THR A 54 -10.44 10.87 -4.41
C THR A 54 -11.70 11.65 -4.76
N GLY A 55 -12.34 11.30 -5.88
CA GLY A 55 -13.44 12.06 -6.47
C GLY A 55 -12.97 13.17 -7.43
N ASN A 56 -11.66 13.32 -7.62
CA ASN A 56 -11.06 14.21 -8.61
C ASN A 56 -10.15 13.41 -9.55
N ILE A 57 -10.53 13.33 -10.82
CA ILE A 57 -9.82 12.56 -11.84
C ILE A 57 -8.37 13.00 -12.04
N LEU A 58 -8.04 14.28 -11.82
CA LEU A 58 -6.67 14.79 -11.96
C LEU A 58 -5.79 14.29 -10.81
N ILE A 59 -6.33 14.25 -9.59
CA ILE A 59 -5.60 13.74 -8.42
C ILE A 59 -5.42 12.23 -8.55
N ASP A 60 -6.48 11.50 -8.90
CA ASP A 60 -6.43 10.03 -9.08
C ASP A 60 -5.39 9.64 -10.13
N ARG A 61 -5.31 10.39 -11.24
CA ARG A 61 -4.28 10.21 -12.26
C ARG A 61 -2.89 10.58 -11.77
N ALA A 62 -2.73 11.67 -11.03
CA ALA A 62 -1.44 12.09 -10.50
C ALA A 62 -0.86 11.10 -9.48
N LEU A 63 -1.72 10.41 -8.72
CA LEU A 63 -1.32 9.34 -7.80
C LEU A 63 -0.83 8.08 -8.51
N GLY A 64 -1.10 7.92 -9.82
CA GLY A 64 -0.67 6.79 -10.65
C GLY A 64 -1.44 5.48 -10.40
N VAL A 65 -1.95 5.28 -9.20
CA VAL A 65 -2.73 4.10 -8.79
C VAL A 65 -4.24 4.31 -8.85
N GLY A 66 -4.71 5.51 -9.20
CA GLY A 66 -6.14 5.81 -9.39
C GLY A 66 -6.90 6.21 -8.13
N GLY A 67 -6.22 6.45 -7.00
CA GLY A 67 -6.84 6.89 -5.75
C GLY A 67 -5.94 6.71 -4.53
N PHE A 68 -6.51 6.85 -3.34
CA PHE A 68 -5.82 6.59 -2.08
C PHE A 68 -5.70 5.08 -1.82
N PRO A 69 -4.50 4.56 -1.56
CA PRO A 69 -4.27 3.13 -1.34
C PRO A 69 -4.87 2.67 0.00
N ARG A 70 -5.64 1.58 -0.03
CA ARG A 70 -6.17 0.96 1.20
C ARG A 70 -5.07 0.29 2.00
N GLY A 71 -5.26 0.23 3.32
CA GLY A 71 -4.30 -0.36 4.25
C GLY A 71 -3.00 0.44 4.41
N ARG A 72 -3.00 1.71 3.98
CA ARG A 72 -1.87 2.63 4.08
C ARG A 72 -2.32 3.93 4.76
N VAL A 73 -1.36 4.65 5.32
CA VAL A 73 -1.56 6.00 5.85
C VAL A 73 -1.32 7.00 4.73
N VAL A 74 -2.23 7.95 4.56
CA VAL A 74 -2.13 9.05 3.60
C VAL A 74 -2.18 10.36 4.37
N GLU A 75 -1.23 11.25 4.12
CA GLU A 75 -1.19 12.59 4.70
C GLU A 75 -1.58 13.63 3.65
N VAL A 76 -2.54 14.48 3.98
CA VAL A 76 -2.96 15.63 3.15
C VAL A 76 -2.68 16.90 3.95
N PHE A 77 -1.68 17.66 3.55
CA PHE A 77 -1.27 18.90 4.22
C PHE A 77 -1.33 20.10 3.28
N GLY A 78 -1.34 21.30 3.85
CA GLY A 78 -1.38 22.56 3.09
C GLY A 78 -2.01 23.72 3.86
N PRO A 79 -2.00 24.93 3.29
CA PRO A 79 -2.52 26.15 3.93
C PRO A 79 -3.97 26.04 4.39
N GLU A 80 -4.38 26.93 5.29
CA GLU A 80 -5.79 27.09 5.62
C GLU A 80 -6.62 27.38 4.36
N SER A 81 -7.84 26.85 4.31
CA SER A 81 -8.73 26.97 3.14
C SER A 81 -8.19 26.37 1.82
N SER A 82 -7.13 25.56 1.83
CA SER A 82 -6.64 24.87 0.63
C SER A 82 -7.51 23.69 0.16
N GLY A 83 -8.57 23.35 0.90
CA GLY A 83 -9.51 22.28 0.56
C GLY A 83 -9.17 20.90 1.14
N LYS A 84 -8.28 20.82 2.15
CA LYS A 84 -7.92 19.54 2.83
C LYS A 84 -9.16 18.75 3.28
N THR A 85 -10.00 19.38 4.09
CA THR A 85 -11.23 18.76 4.61
C THR A 85 -12.21 18.43 3.49
N THR A 86 -12.35 19.30 2.48
CA THR A 86 -13.17 19.03 1.30
C THR A 86 -12.70 17.76 0.57
N LEU A 87 -11.40 17.61 0.31
CA LEU A 87 -10.83 16.41 -0.33
C LEU A 87 -11.05 15.16 0.53
N THR A 88 -10.87 15.25 1.84
CA THR A 88 -11.14 14.13 2.76
C THR A 88 -12.61 13.71 2.70
N LEU A 89 -13.53 14.67 2.69
CA LEU A 89 -14.97 14.38 2.61
C LEU A 89 -15.36 13.79 1.25
N THR A 90 -14.74 14.20 0.14
CA THR A 90 -15.00 13.57 -1.17
C THR A 90 -14.48 12.15 -1.23
N VAL A 91 -13.32 11.86 -0.65
CA VAL A 91 -12.80 10.48 -0.51
C VAL A 91 -13.75 9.62 0.32
N ILE A 92 -14.28 10.15 1.43
CA ILE A 92 -15.29 9.47 2.26
C ILE A 92 -16.54 9.15 1.44
N ALA A 93 -17.06 10.13 0.69
CA ALA A 93 -18.22 9.92 -0.17
C ALA A 93 -17.97 8.83 -1.22
N GLN A 94 -16.75 8.76 -1.81
CA GLN A 94 -16.39 7.69 -2.75
C GLN A 94 -16.29 6.32 -2.07
N ALA A 95 -15.76 6.26 -0.85
CA ALA A 95 -15.72 5.02 -0.07
C ALA A 95 -17.14 4.51 0.24
N GLN A 96 -18.05 5.41 0.66
CA GLN A 96 -19.44 5.07 0.96
C GLN A 96 -20.22 4.63 -0.28
N LYS A 97 -20.03 5.29 -1.43
CA LYS A 97 -20.64 4.87 -2.71
C LYS A 97 -20.26 3.46 -3.14
N ARG A 98 -19.11 2.96 -2.67
CA ARG A 98 -18.61 1.60 -2.92
C ARG A 98 -19.03 0.62 -1.81
N GLY A 99 -19.98 0.99 -0.96
CA GLY A 99 -20.48 0.17 0.15
C GLY A 99 -19.56 0.13 1.38
N GLY A 100 -18.54 1.00 1.43
CA GLY A 100 -17.65 1.12 2.57
C GLY A 100 -18.23 1.98 3.71
N LEU A 101 -17.69 1.81 4.91
CA LEU A 101 -17.93 2.69 6.04
C LEU A 101 -16.74 3.62 6.26
N ALA A 102 -17.00 4.82 6.78
CA ALA A 102 -15.98 5.80 7.10
C ALA A 102 -16.21 6.37 8.49
N ALA A 103 -15.12 6.68 9.20
CA ALA A 103 -15.13 7.43 10.44
C ALA A 103 -14.38 8.74 10.22
N PHE A 104 -14.93 9.83 10.75
CA PHE A 104 -14.30 11.15 10.71
C PHE A 104 -14.03 11.60 12.15
N ILE A 105 -12.77 11.87 12.47
CA ILE A 105 -12.35 12.35 13.80
C ILE A 105 -12.14 13.86 13.69
N ASP A 106 -13.15 14.63 14.09
CA ASP A 106 -13.09 16.10 14.05
C ASP A 106 -12.41 16.66 15.31
N VAL A 107 -11.08 16.81 15.24
CA VAL A 107 -10.29 17.45 16.31
C VAL A 107 -10.37 18.98 16.25
N GLU A 108 -10.69 19.55 15.09
CA GLU A 108 -10.78 21.01 14.88
C GLU A 108 -12.14 21.58 15.28
N HIS A 109 -13.14 20.72 15.55
CA HIS A 109 -14.53 21.10 15.85
C HIS A 109 -15.14 22.01 14.77
N ALA A 110 -14.73 21.83 13.51
CA ALA A 110 -15.05 22.71 12.39
C ALA A 110 -15.87 22.01 11.28
N LEU A 111 -16.24 20.74 11.46
CA LEU A 111 -17.00 20.01 10.45
C LEU A 111 -18.44 20.54 10.34
N ASP A 112 -18.84 20.92 9.12
CA ASP A 112 -20.24 21.22 8.77
C ASP A 112 -20.92 19.97 8.15
N PRO A 113 -21.89 19.33 8.84
CA PRO A 113 -22.62 18.19 8.30
C PRO A 113 -23.41 18.52 7.03
N GLN A 114 -23.96 19.73 6.89
CA GLN A 114 -24.72 20.11 5.70
C GLN A 114 -23.79 20.20 4.49
N TYR A 115 -22.59 20.74 4.67
CA TYR A 115 -21.57 20.76 3.62
C TYR A 115 -21.10 19.34 3.25
N ALA A 116 -20.84 18.48 4.24
CA ALA A 116 -20.48 17.07 4.00
C ALA A 116 -21.56 16.34 3.16
N LYS A 117 -22.84 16.52 3.49
CA LYS A 117 -23.96 15.95 2.73
C LYS A 117 -23.99 16.46 1.28
N LYS A 118 -23.72 17.74 1.04
CA LYS A 118 -23.62 18.31 -0.32
C LYS A 118 -22.46 17.71 -1.13
N LEU A 119 -21.37 17.31 -0.47
CA LEU A 119 -20.26 16.59 -1.10
C LEU A 119 -20.57 15.09 -1.35
N GLY A 120 -21.75 14.62 -0.92
CA GLY A 120 -22.21 13.26 -1.14
C GLY A 120 -21.83 12.28 -0.02
N VAL A 121 -21.44 12.78 1.14
CA VAL A 121 -21.26 11.95 2.34
C VAL A 121 -22.63 11.53 2.86
N ASN A 122 -22.81 10.21 3.03
CA ASN A 122 -23.94 9.68 3.79
C ASN A 122 -23.68 9.88 5.28
N LEU A 123 -24.60 10.55 5.97
CA LEU A 123 -24.52 10.83 7.41
C LEU A 123 -25.41 9.88 8.23
N ASP A 124 -26.20 9.04 7.55
CA ASP A 124 -27.10 8.05 8.14
C ASP A 124 -26.42 6.67 8.26
#